data_AF-A0A1F5XDT9-F1
#
_entry.id   AF-A0A1F5XDT9-F1
#
_cell.length_a   1.000
_cell.length_b   1.000
_cell.length_c   1.000
_cell.angle_alpha   90.00
_cell.angle_beta   90.00
_cell.angle_gamma   90.00
#
_symmetry.space_group_name_H-M   'P 1'
#
loop_
_entity.id
_entity.type
_entity.pdbx_description
1 polymer ?
#
loop_
_entity_poly.entity_id
_entity_poly.type
_entity_poly.pdbx_seq_one_letter_code
_entity_poly.pdbx_strand_id
1 'polypeptide(L)'
;MTKSWPKFIAGWVISFLIRLVPFRPPNIEPILGIQMPFSKAYGHAPAFLFAFSNIVLFDLLVNKFGVWTWITALAYGFLGIWSAQYFKTRKNSPSNYLKFSIMATIAYDAVTGLSIGPMLFNQPFMAAVIGQIPFTLLHLLGNCSFAVLASPLIYRFAVSKRSFAGAYLLNLKPLAN
;
A
#
# COMPACT_ATOMS: atom_id res chain seq x y z
N MET A 1 7.52 18.47 2.17
CA MET A 1 7.99 17.18 1.60
C MET A 1 8.76 17.47 0.32
N THR A 2 9.70 16.63 -0.06
CA THR A 2 10.46 16.73 -1.32
C THR A 2 9.94 15.67 -2.29
N LYS A 3 9.67 16.07 -3.53
CA LYS A 3 9.41 15.12 -4.62
C LYS A 3 10.77 14.70 -5.17
N SER A 4 11.14 13.43 -5.00
CA SER A 4 12.30 12.81 -5.63
C SER A 4 11.83 11.62 -6.46
N TRP A 5 11.59 11.85 -7.75
CA TRP A 5 11.15 10.81 -8.69
C TRP A 5 12.02 9.54 -8.66
N PRO A 6 13.37 9.62 -8.55
CA PRO A 6 14.18 8.41 -8.37
C PRO A 6 13.79 7.59 -7.14
N LYS A 7 13.51 8.23 -6.00
CA LYS A 7 13.09 7.51 -4.78
C LYS A 7 11.67 6.95 -4.87
N PHE A 8 10.78 7.66 -5.56
CA PHE A 8 9.43 7.17 -5.86
C PHE A 8 9.50 5.91 -6.74
N ILE A 9 10.28 5.97 -7.83
CA ILE A 9 10.50 4.84 -8.74
C ILE A 9 11.18 3.69 -8.00
N ALA A 10 12.19 3.96 -7.16
CA ALA A 10 12.82 2.93 -6.34
C ALA A 10 11.81 2.26 -5.39
N GLY A 11 10.93 3.03 -4.74
CA GLY A 11 9.85 2.47 -3.94
C GLY A 11 8.91 1.57 -4.75
N TRP A 12 8.57 1.99 -5.97
CA TRP A 12 7.76 1.21 -6.89
C TRP A 12 8.46 -0.10 -7.30
N VAL A 13 9.74 -0.03 -7.68
CA VAL A 13 10.55 -1.19 -8.08
C VAL A 13 10.71 -2.15 -6.90
N ILE A 14 11.02 -1.67 -5.69
CA ILE A 14 11.11 -2.52 -4.50
C ILE A 14 9.78 -3.22 -4.23
N SER A 15 8.67 -2.48 -4.31
CA SER A 15 7.32 -3.05 -4.17
C SER A 15 7.07 -4.15 -5.21
N PHE A 16 7.45 -3.91 -6.46
CA PHE A 16 7.32 -4.85 -7.57
C PHE A 16 8.17 -6.11 -7.38
N LEU A 17 9.46 -5.95 -7.05
CA LEU A 17 10.39 -7.06 -6.86
C LEU A 17 9.99 -7.97 -5.70
N ILE A 18 9.50 -7.40 -4.58
CA ILE A 18 8.99 -8.20 -3.45
C ILE A 18 7.80 -9.07 -3.89
N ARG A 19 6.94 -8.58 -4.80
CA ARG A 19 5.81 -9.36 -5.31
C ARG A 19 6.27 -10.53 -6.20
N LEU A 20 7.44 -10.41 -6.84
CA LEU A 20 8.04 -11.48 -7.64
C LEU A 20 8.68 -12.59 -6.80
N VAL A 21 8.84 -12.40 -5.49
CA VAL A 21 9.38 -13.45 -4.61
C VAL A 21 8.44 -14.66 -4.61
N PRO A 22 8.93 -15.86 -4.97
CA PRO A 22 8.11 -17.06 -5.00
C PRO A 22 7.70 -17.48 -3.57
N PHE A 23 6.60 -18.22 -3.46
CA PHE A 23 6.07 -18.74 -2.17
C PHE A 23 5.71 -17.69 -1.12
N ARG A 24 5.51 -16.43 -1.53
CA ARG A 24 4.97 -15.41 -0.62
C ARG A 24 3.54 -15.77 -0.19
N PRO A 25 3.16 -15.49 1.06
CA PRO A 25 1.78 -15.66 1.49
C PRO A 25 0.82 -14.86 0.59
N PRO A 26 -0.36 -15.42 0.26
CA PRO A 26 -1.33 -14.72 -0.58
C PRO A 26 -1.76 -13.41 0.10
N ASN A 27 -1.85 -12.33 -0.68
CA ASN A 27 -2.32 -11.00 -0.25
C ASN A 27 -1.52 -10.34 0.88
N ILE A 28 -0.31 -10.81 1.15
CA ILE A 28 0.70 -10.02 1.87
C ILE A 28 1.52 -9.29 0.81
N GLU A 29 1.09 -8.08 0.45
CA GLU A 29 1.73 -7.27 -0.58
C GLU A 29 2.21 -5.93 -0.03
N PRO A 30 3.40 -5.45 -0.46
CA PRO A 30 3.96 -4.21 0.06
C PRO A 30 3.33 -2.95 -0.57
N ILE A 31 2.47 -3.08 -1.59
CA ILE A 31 1.95 -1.95 -2.38
C ILE A 31 1.34 -0.88 -1.47
N LEU A 32 0.40 -1.25 -0.60
CA LEU A 32 -0.31 -0.29 0.25
C LEU A 32 0.64 0.41 1.23
N GLY A 33 1.52 -0.36 1.89
CA GLY A 33 2.51 0.16 2.83
C GLY A 33 3.50 1.12 2.18
N ILE A 34 4.01 0.77 1.00
CA ILE A 34 5.00 1.59 0.29
C ILE A 34 4.35 2.83 -0.35
N GLN A 35 3.13 2.71 -0.90
CA GLN A 35 2.49 3.84 -1.59
C GLN A 35 2.07 4.97 -0.64
N MET A 36 1.68 4.67 0.61
CA MET A 36 1.10 5.67 1.54
C MET A 36 1.99 6.90 1.77
N PRO A 37 3.30 6.78 2.08
CA PRO A 37 4.17 7.94 2.22
C PRO A 37 4.31 8.76 0.93
N PHE A 38 4.33 8.09 -0.22
CA PHE A 38 4.47 8.74 -1.52
C PHE A 38 3.17 9.42 -1.95
N SER A 39 2.01 8.85 -1.66
CA SER A 39 0.71 9.39 -2.07
C SER A 39 0.51 10.83 -1.58
N LYS A 40 0.90 11.11 -0.33
CA LYS A 40 0.84 12.47 0.21
C LYS A 40 1.77 13.43 -0.53
N ALA A 41 2.95 12.98 -0.95
CA ALA A 41 3.94 13.84 -1.61
C ALA A 41 3.60 14.14 -3.06
N TYR A 42 3.01 13.17 -3.74
CA TYR A 42 2.83 13.21 -5.18
C TYR A 42 1.38 13.47 -5.61
N GLY A 43 0.41 13.29 -4.71
CA GLY A 43 -1.01 13.52 -4.99
C GLY A 43 -1.67 12.31 -5.65
N HIS A 44 -2.87 12.53 -6.19
CA HIS A 44 -3.77 11.45 -6.63
C HIS A 44 -3.24 10.64 -7.81
N ALA A 45 -2.85 11.29 -8.92
CA ALA A 45 -2.49 10.59 -10.15
C ALA A 45 -1.25 9.69 -9.99
N PRO A 46 -0.13 10.14 -9.38
CA PRO A 46 1.00 9.24 -9.15
C PRO A 46 0.68 8.13 -8.14
N ALA A 47 -0.16 8.39 -7.13
CA ALA A 47 -0.59 7.36 -6.20
C ALA A 47 -1.44 6.28 -6.87
N PHE A 48 -2.35 6.67 -7.76
CA PHE A 48 -3.12 5.75 -8.59
C PHE A 48 -2.21 4.89 -9.45
N LEU A 49 -1.33 5.54 -10.23
CA LEU A 49 -0.43 4.86 -11.15
C LEU A 49 0.56 3.95 -10.42
N PHE A 50 1.00 4.30 -9.21
CA PHE A 50 1.90 3.47 -8.43
C PHE A 50 1.32 2.08 -8.23
N ALA A 51 0.11 1.99 -7.70
CA ALA A 51 -0.56 0.72 -7.44
C ALA A 51 -1.02 0.03 -8.73
N PHE A 52 -1.70 0.78 -9.60
CA PHE A 52 -2.29 0.26 -10.82
C PHE A 52 -1.24 -0.38 -11.74
N SER A 53 -0.15 0.33 -12.04
CA SER A 53 0.89 -0.19 -12.93
C SER A 53 1.65 -1.36 -12.30
N ASN A 54 1.82 -1.36 -10.97
CA ASN A 54 2.48 -2.46 -10.28
C ASN A 54 1.69 -3.76 -10.47
N ILE A 55 0.37 -3.72 -10.31
CA ILE A 55 -0.50 -4.90 -10.48
C ILE A 55 -0.54 -5.34 -11.94
N VAL A 56 -0.82 -4.41 -12.87
CA VAL A 56 -0.90 -4.72 -14.31
C VAL A 56 0.40 -5.36 -14.81
N LEU A 57 1.56 -4.76 -14.51
CA LEU A 57 2.84 -5.28 -14.96
C LEU A 57 3.21 -6.60 -14.30
N PHE A 58 2.81 -6.82 -13.05
CA PHE A 58 3.10 -8.07 -12.35
C PHE A 58 2.30 -9.20 -12.98
N ASP A 59 0.99 -9.01 -13.17
CA ASP A 59 0.12 -10.03 -13.76
C ASP A 59 0.49 -10.34 -15.22
N LEU A 60 0.94 -9.33 -15.99
CA LEU A 60 1.52 -9.56 -17.32
C LEU A 60 2.77 -10.44 -17.25
N LEU A 61 3.70 -10.12 -16.34
CA LEU A 61 4.98 -10.83 -16.24
C LEU A 61 4.82 -12.28 -15.78
N VAL A 62 3.89 -12.54 -14.85
CA VAL A 62 3.62 -13.90 -14.34
C VAL A 62 2.56 -14.66 -15.15
N ASN A 63 2.17 -14.12 -16.31
CA ASN A 63 1.19 -14.70 -17.24
C ASN A 63 -0.19 -15.00 -16.59
N LYS A 64 -0.66 -14.08 -15.76
CA LYS A 64 -1.97 -14.11 -15.07
C LYS A 64 -2.89 -12.94 -15.44
N PHE A 65 -2.55 -12.23 -16.51
CA PHE A 65 -3.32 -11.09 -16.97
C PHE A 65 -4.75 -11.48 -17.37
N GLY A 66 -5.76 -10.77 -16.87
CA GLY A 66 -7.15 -11.02 -17.20
C GLY A 66 -8.13 -10.03 -16.58
N VAL A 67 -9.42 -10.38 -16.54
CA VAL A 67 -10.48 -9.54 -15.95
C VAL A 67 -10.17 -9.20 -14.48
N TRP A 68 -9.62 -10.16 -13.74
CA TRP A 68 -9.22 -9.96 -12.34
C TRP A 68 -8.10 -8.92 -12.18
N THR A 69 -7.17 -8.83 -13.14
CA THR A 69 -6.13 -7.80 -13.15
C THR A 69 -6.74 -6.41 -13.20
N TRP A 70 -7.75 -6.18 -14.05
CA TRP A 70 -8.42 -4.89 -14.13
C TRP A 70 -9.13 -4.53 -12.83
N ILE A 71 -9.86 -5.48 -12.25
CA ILE A 71 -10.59 -5.28 -10.99
C ILE A 71 -9.61 -4.89 -9.87
N THR A 72 -8.56 -5.67 -9.67
CA THR A 72 -7.60 -5.47 -8.57
C THR A 72 -6.72 -4.24 -8.79
N ALA A 73 -6.24 -4.00 -10.01
CA ALA A 73 -5.44 -2.82 -10.34
C ALA A 73 -6.22 -1.52 -10.16
N LEU A 74 -7.49 -1.48 -10.59
CA LEU A 74 -8.36 -0.32 -10.38
C LEU A 74 -8.66 -0.12 -8.89
N ALA A 75 -9.06 -1.18 -8.19
CA ALA A 75 -9.37 -1.10 -6.76
C ALA A 75 -8.17 -0.55 -5.96
N TYR A 76 -6.97 -1.10 -6.15
CA TYR A 76 -5.76 -0.61 -5.50
C TYR A 76 -5.34 0.79 -5.97
N GLY A 77 -5.51 1.11 -7.26
CA GLY A 77 -5.29 2.46 -7.78
C GLY A 77 -6.16 3.48 -7.07
N PHE A 78 -7.45 3.19 -6.86
CA PHE A 78 -8.36 4.04 -6.10
C PHE A 78 -8.00 4.11 -4.60
N LEU A 79 -7.46 3.05 -4.00
CA LEU A 79 -6.87 3.15 -2.65
C LEU A 79 -5.69 4.13 -2.62
N GLY A 80 -4.88 4.19 -3.68
CA GLY A 80 -3.82 5.18 -3.83
C GLY A 80 -4.37 6.62 -3.83
N ILE A 81 -5.45 6.87 -4.58
CA ILE A 81 -6.16 8.16 -4.57
C ILE A 81 -6.70 8.47 -3.17
N TRP A 82 -7.37 7.52 -2.54
CA TRP A 82 -7.90 7.70 -1.20
C TRP A 82 -6.79 7.98 -0.19
N SER A 83 -5.64 7.31 -0.33
CA SER A 83 -4.44 7.55 0.49
C SER A 83 -3.96 8.99 0.37
N ALA A 84 -3.78 9.48 -0.87
CA ALA A 84 -3.37 10.87 -1.10
C ALA A 84 -4.35 11.86 -0.46
N GLN A 85 -5.65 11.61 -0.55
CA GLN A 85 -6.68 12.44 0.09
C GLN A 85 -6.65 12.35 1.61
N TYR A 86 -6.54 11.15 2.17
CA TYR A 86 -6.53 10.91 3.62
C TYR A 86 -5.34 11.59 4.30
N PHE A 87 -4.16 11.49 3.69
CA PHE A 87 -2.91 12.04 4.24
C PHE A 87 -2.72 13.52 3.93
N LYS A 88 -3.49 14.12 3.01
CA LYS A 88 -3.41 15.56 2.69
C LYS A 88 -3.46 16.44 3.95
N THR A 89 -4.40 16.15 4.85
CA THR A 89 -4.61 16.90 6.10
C THR A 89 -4.03 16.22 7.35
N ARG A 90 -3.47 15.02 7.23
CA ARG A 90 -3.00 14.21 8.37
C ARG A 90 -1.49 14.07 8.41
N LYS A 91 -0.89 14.01 9.59
CA LYS A 91 0.57 13.81 9.74
C LYS A 91 0.98 12.42 9.22
N ASN A 92 2.18 12.34 8.63
CA ASN A 92 2.81 11.07 8.28
C ASN A 92 3.37 10.43 9.56
N SER A 93 2.56 9.62 10.22
CA SER A 93 2.89 8.95 11.47
C SER A 93 2.50 7.47 11.42
N PRO A 94 3.18 6.60 12.18
CA PRO A 94 2.84 5.17 12.23
C PRO A 94 1.36 4.92 12.55
N SER A 95 0.78 5.68 13.47
CA SER A 95 -0.64 5.56 13.84
C SER A 95 -1.58 5.87 12.67
N ASN A 96 -1.31 6.93 11.88
CA ASN A 96 -2.17 7.25 10.75
C ASN A 96 -1.99 6.26 9.59
N TYR A 97 -0.79 5.73 9.38
CA TYR A 97 -0.55 4.64 8.43
C TYR A 97 -1.31 3.37 8.82
N LEU A 98 -1.25 2.97 10.09
CA LEU A 98 -1.98 1.82 10.61
C LEU A 98 -3.49 2.00 10.43
N LYS A 99 -4.05 3.15 10.85
CA LYS A 99 -5.48 3.44 10.69
C LYS A 99 -5.92 3.37 9.24
N PHE A 100 -5.17 4.02 8.34
CA PHE A 100 -5.49 3.97 6.92
C PHE A 100 -5.40 2.56 6.35
N SER A 101 -4.35 1.82 6.72
CA SER A 101 -4.16 0.43 6.30
C SER A 101 -5.34 -0.45 6.65
N ILE A 102 -5.86 -0.36 7.89
CA ILE A 102 -7.04 -1.12 8.32
C ILE A 102 -8.26 -0.77 7.46
N MET A 103 -8.57 0.53 7.34
CA MET A 103 -9.73 0.99 6.58
C MET A 103 -9.64 0.61 5.09
N ALA A 104 -8.47 0.80 4.48
CA ALA A 104 -8.22 0.49 3.07
C ALA A 104 -8.29 -1.01 2.79
N THR A 105 -7.77 -1.84 3.69
CA THR A 105 -7.83 -3.30 3.55
C THR A 105 -9.28 -3.79 3.62
N ILE A 106 -10.04 -3.36 4.63
CA ILE A 106 -11.46 -3.74 4.77
C ILE A 106 -12.27 -3.27 3.55
N ALA A 107 -12.06 -2.04 3.08
CA ALA A 107 -12.75 -1.52 1.91
C ALA A 107 -12.41 -2.33 0.64
N TYR A 108 -11.13 -2.65 0.43
CA TYR A 108 -10.69 -3.46 -0.70
C TYR A 108 -11.31 -4.85 -0.68
N ASP A 109 -11.28 -5.52 0.47
CA ASP A 109 -11.80 -6.87 0.65
C ASP A 109 -13.32 -6.92 0.52
N ALA A 110 -14.03 -5.88 0.99
CA ALA A 110 -15.48 -5.77 0.79
C ALA A 110 -15.84 -5.61 -0.70
N VAL A 111 -15.12 -4.74 -1.42
CA VAL A 111 -15.36 -4.51 -2.86
C VAL A 111 -14.99 -5.74 -3.69
N THR A 112 -13.83 -6.34 -3.44
CA THR A 112 -13.32 -7.44 -4.27
C THR A 112 -13.82 -8.80 -3.82
N GLY A 113 -13.68 -9.13 -2.54
CA GLY A 113 -13.96 -10.46 -2.00
C GLY A 113 -15.41 -10.72 -1.58
N LEU A 114 -16.16 -9.69 -1.19
CA LEU A 114 -17.58 -9.83 -0.82
C LEU A 114 -18.58 -9.35 -1.88
N SER A 115 -18.10 -8.65 -2.92
CA SER A 115 -18.97 -8.10 -3.97
C SER A 115 -18.58 -8.65 -5.35
N ILE A 116 -17.50 -8.13 -5.96
CA ILE A 116 -17.17 -8.44 -7.36
C ILE A 116 -16.83 -9.92 -7.55
N GLY A 117 -16.04 -10.51 -6.65
CA GLY A 117 -15.66 -11.92 -6.71
C GLY A 117 -16.87 -12.86 -6.72
N PRO A 118 -17.74 -12.82 -5.69
CA PRO A 118 -18.92 -13.68 -5.65
C PRO A 118 -19.84 -13.52 -6.87
N MET A 119 -20.02 -12.29 -7.35
CA MET A 119 -20.82 -12.00 -8.54
C MET A 119 -20.19 -12.58 -9.82
N LEU A 120 -18.87 -12.43 -9.99
CA LEU A 120 -18.16 -12.87 -11.19
C LEU A 120 -18.03 -14.39 -11.28
N PHE A 121 -17.87 -15.05 -10.13
CA PHE A 121 -17.62 -16.49 -10.05
C PHE A 121 -18.85 -17.30 -9.63
N ASN A 122 -20.03 -16.68 -9.52
CA ASN A 122 -21.27 -17.30 -9.05
C ASN A 122 -21.10 -18.05 -7.71
N GLN A 123 -20.26 -17.51 -6.81
CA GLN A 123 -20.01 -18.12 -5.51
C GLN A 123 -21.17 -17.78 -4.56
N PRO A 124 -21.70 -18.74 -3.77
CA PRO A 124 -22.68 -18.45 -2.74
C PRO A 124 -22.14 -17.42 -1.74
N PHE A 125 -22.92 -16.37 -1.48
CA PHE A 125 -22.47 -15.24 -0.64
C PHE A 125 -21.99 -15.68 0.75
N MET A 126 -22.69 -16.61 1.40
CA MET A 126 -22.27 -17.12 2.71
C MET A 126 -20.93 -17.86 2.67
N ALA A 127 -20.65 -18.59 1.59
CA ALA A 127 -19.35 -19.23 1.40
C ALA A 127 -18.24 -18.18 1.20
N ALA A 128 -18.54 -17.10 0.48
CA ALA A 128 -17.62 -15.97 0.33
C ALA A 128 -17.31 -15.30 1.67
N VAL A 129 -18.32 -15.03 2.50
CA VAL A 129 -18.14 -14.43 3.85
C VAL A 129 -17.25 -15.31 4.73
N ILE A 130 -17.50 -16.63 4.77
CA ILE A 130 -16.71 -17.56 5.59
C ILE A 130 -15.25 -17.59 5.12
N GLY A 131 -15.01 -17.66 3.80
CA GLY A 131 -13.65 -17.62 3.24
C GLY A 131 -12.96 -16.27 3.39
N GLN A 132 -13.73 -15.18 3.39
CA GLN A 132 -13.21 -13.83 3.48
C GLN A 132 -12.67 -13.51 4.87
N ILE A 133 -13.21 -14.05 5.95
CA ILE A 133 -12.71 -13.79 7.32
C ILE A 133 -11.21 -14.11 7.46
N PRO A 134 -10.74 -15.36 7.22
CA PRO A 134 -9.32 -15.68 7.34
C PRO A 134 -8.48 -14.94 6.29
N PHE A 135 -9.02 -14.69 5.09
CA PHE A 135 -8.35 -13.91 4.06
C PHE A 135 -8.08 -12.46 4.52
N THR A 136 -9.11 -11.78 5.03
CA THR A 136 -9.01 -10.39 5.49
C THR A 136 -8.10 -10.27 6.70
N LEU A 137 -8.09 -11.25 7.60
CA LEU A 137 -7.15 -11.27 8.73
C LEU A 137 -5.70 -11.35 8.25
N LEU A 138 -5.40 -12.21 7.27
CA LEU A 138 -4.07 -12.31 6.67
C LEU A 138 -3.69 -11.02 5.92
N HIS A 139 -4.63 -10.45 5.17
CA HIS A 139 -4.43 -9.22 4.42
C HIS A 139 -4.17 -8.03 5.36
N LEU A 140 -4.94 -7.94 6.46
CA LEU A 140 -4.74 -6.96 7.52
C LEU A 140 -3.37 -7.11 8.17
N LEU A 141 -2.97 -8.33 8.52
CA LEU A 141 -1.64 -8.59 9.10
C LEU A 141 -0.54 -8.07 8.17
N GLY A 142 -0.59 -8.41 6.88
CA GLY A 142 0.39 -7.96 5.89
C GLY A 142 0.43 -6.44 5.75
N ASN A 143 -0.71 -5.83 5.43
CA ASN A 143 -0.80 -4.38 5.20
C ASN A 143 -0.43 -3.58 6.44
N CYS A 144 -0.92 -3.98 7.63
CA CYS A 144 -0.61 -3.29 8.88
C CYS A 144 0.88 -3.43 9.25
N SER A 145 1.49 -4.59 8.99
CA SER A 145 2.93 -4.78 9.22
C SER A 145 3.75 -3.82 8.35
N PHE A 146 3.47 -3.73 7.05
CA PHE A 146 4.15 -2.75 6.19
C PHE A 146 3.82 -1.30 6.57
N ALA A 147 2.59 -1.01 7.00
CA ALA A 147 2.16 0.31 7.43
C ALA A 147 2.94 0.82 8.66
N VAL A 148 3.22 -0.06 9.62
CA VAL A 148 3.92 0.30 10.86
C VAL A 148 5.43 0.25 10.69
N LEU A 149 5.95 -0.73 9.94
CA LEU A 149 7.39 -0.95 9.81
C LEU A 149 8.00 -0.17 8.64
N ALA A 150 7.41 -0.27 7.44
CA ALA A 150 8.01 0.28 6.22
C ALA A 150 7.61 1.74 5.98
N SER A 151 6.32 2.09 6.11
CA SER A 151 5.84 3.44 5.77
C SER A 151 6.53 4.58 6.54
N PRO A 152 6.81 4.47 7.86
CA PRO A 152 7.52 5.52 8.58
C PRO A 152 8.98 5.69 8.11
N LEU A 153 9.66 4.58 7.79
CA LEU A 153 11.04 4.60 7.29
C LEU A 153 11.09 5.21 5.89
N ILE A 154 10.19 4.79 4.98
CA ILE A 154 10.07 5.37 3.65
C ILE A 154 9.75 6.85 3.74
N TYR A 155 8.82 7.25 4.61
CA TYR A 155 8.56 8.67 4.82
C TYR A 155 9.82 9.41 5.26
N ARG A 156 10.54 8.89 6.27
CA ARG A 156 11.75 9.52 6.81
C ARG A 156 12.82 9.68 5.74
N PHE A 157 13.16 8.62 5.01
CA PHE A 157 14.32 8.59 4.12
C PHE A 157 14.02 9.01 2.68
N ALA A 158 12.78 8.79 2.20
CA ALA A 158 12.41 9.03 0.82
C ALA A 158 11.58 10.29 0.59
N VAL A 159 10.82 10.76 1.59
CA VAL A 159 9.79 11.79 1.37
C VAL A 159 9.98 13.04 2.25
N SER A 160 10.51 12.87 3.46
CA SER A 160 10.70 13.97 4.40
C SER A 160 11.86 14.87 3.97
N LYS A 161 11.73 16.18 4.22
CA LYS A 161 12.80 17.17 3.95
C LYS A 161 13.91 17.15 5.02
N ARG A 162 13.77 16.37 6.10
CA ARG A 162 14.78 16.36 7.15
C ARG A 162 16.06 15.75 6.58
N SER A 163 17.05 16.60 6.32
CA SER A 163 18.43 16.17 6.07
C SER A 163 18.91 15.39 7.28
N PHE A 164 19.90 14.52 7.06
CA PHE A 164 20.47 13.65 8.08
C PHE A 164 21.16 14.47 9.17
N ALA A 165 20.41 14.98 10.15
CA ALA A 165 20.94 15.23 11.48
C ALA A 165 20.73 13.93 12.27
N GLY A 166 21.78 13.12 12.36
CA GLY A 166 21.84 11.87 13.11
C GLY A 166 21.71 12.06 14.62
N ALA A 167 20.65 12.71 15.10
CA ALA A 167 20.48 13.07 16.51
C ALA A 167 19.48 12.19 17.27
N TYR A 168 18.67 11.36 16.59
CA TYR A 168 17.58 10.63 17.26
C TYR A 168 17.89 9.18 17.65
N LEU A 169 19.06 8.65 17.30
CA LEU A 169 19.49 7.32 17.78
C LEU A 169 20.37 7.39 19.05
N LEU A 170 20.76 8.59 19.50
CA LEU A 170 21.63 8.78 20.68
C LEU A 170 21.05 9.67 21.79
N ASN A 171 19.77 10.05 21.72
CA ASN A 171 19.13 10.86 22.77
C ASN A 171 19.91 12.16 23.12
N LEU A 172 20.66 12.72 22.17
CA LEU A 172 21.31 14.01 22.36
C LEU A 172 20.30 15.09 22.01
N LYS A 173 19.88 15.85 23.02
CA LYS A 173 19.09 17.07 22.84
C LYS A 173 19.76 17.92 21.74
N PRO A 174 19.00 18.52 20.82
CA PRO A 174 19.58 19.50 19.92
C PRO A 174 20.12 20.65 20.77
N LEU A 175 21.41 20.95 20.64
CA LEU A 175 21.96 22.20 21.14
C LEU A 175 21.27 23.33 20.37
N ALA A 176 20.61 24.21 21.12
CA ALA A 176 20.08 25.45 20.60
C ALA A 176 21.22 26.26 19.99
N ASN A 177 21.01 26.73 18.76
CA ASN A 177 21.55 27.97 18.20
C ASN A 177 20.58 28.42 17.11
#